data_AF-A0AAV4SZ26-F1
#
_entry.id   AF-A0AAV4SZ26-F1
#
_cell.length_a   1.000
_cell.length_b   1.000
_cell.length_c   1.000
_cell.angle_alpha   90.00
_cell.angle_beta   90.00
_cell.angle_gamma   90.00
#
_symmetry.space_group_name_H-M   'P 1'
#
loop_
_entity.id
_entity.type
_entity.pdbx_description
1 polymer ?
#
loop_
_entity_poly.entity_id
_entity_poly.type
_entity_poly.pdbx_seq_one_letter_code
_entity_poly.pdbx_strand_id
1 'polypeptide(L)'
;MLIRYLHYMELFAPYQKRFFDKSSSCPCGEPEETRDHFVYNCELWKAERSKGFSKNFMNLSLRQLLQNKYSYFTIKDMIMKRFLMSIEDI
;
A
#
# COMPACT_ATOMS: atom_id res chain seq x y z
N MET A 1 7.79 -8.21 10.49
CA MET A 1 8.29 -7.11 9.63
C MET A 1 7.17 -6.44 8.82
N LEU A 2 6.35 -7.14 8.03
CA LEU A 2 5.31 -6.50 7.19
C LEU A 2 4.22 -5.73 7.95
N ILE A 3 3.82 -6.20 9.14
CA ILE A 3 2.87 -5.46 10.00
C ILE A 3 3.42 -4.09 10.40
N ARG A 4 4.74 -3.96 10.62
CA ARG A 4 5.38 -2.66 10.86
C ARG A 4 5.29 -1.75 9.65
N TYR A 5 5.43 -2.29 8.43
CA TYR A 5 5.29 -1.52 7.18
C TYR A 5 3.85 -1.07 6.91
N LEU A 6 2.87 -1.91 7.24
CA LEU A 6 1.45 -1.56 7.12
C LEU A 6 1.02 -0.53 8.17
N HIS A 7 1.54 -0.63 9.40
CA HIS A 7 1.46 0.46 10.38
C HIS A 7 2.17 1.72 9.87
N TYR A 8 3.29 1.53 9.15
CA TYR A 8 4.01 2.63 8.54
C TYR A 8 3.14 3.35 7.53
N MET A 9 2.23 2.68 6.80
CA MET A 9 1.29 3.34 5.87
C MET A 9 0.33 4.29 6.57
N GLU A 10 -0.22 3.89 7.72
CA GLU A 10 -1.05 4.77 8.56
C GLU A 10 -0.23 5.96 9.12
N LEU A 11 1.08 5.77 9.33
CA LEU A 11 2.01 6.83 9.71
C LEU A 11 2.65 7.55 8.51
N PHE A 12 2.44 7.08 7.28
CA PHE A 12 3.21 7.50 6.11
C PHE A 12 2.74 8.84 5.61
N ALA A 13 1.42 9.06 5.56
CA ALA A 13 0.83 10.36 5.26
C ALA A 13 1.35 11.46 6.24
N PRO A 14 1.27 11.26 7.57
CA PRO A 14 1.90 12.17 8.53
C PRO A 14 3.42 12.33 8.34
N TYR A 15 4.13 11.25 8.01
CA TYR A 15 5.58 11.26 7.80
C TYR A 15 5.99 12.02 6.53
N GLN A 16 5.32 11.78 5.41
CA GLN A 16 5.50 12.47 4.12
C GLN A 16 5.30 13.96 4.28
N LYS A 17 4.22 14.38 4.94
CA LYS A 17 3.93 15.78 5.24
C LYS A 17 4.99 16.40 6.14
N ARG A 18 5.41 15.70 7.20
CA ARG A 18 6.36 16.23 8.18
C ARG A 18 7.79 16.38 7.64
N PHE A 19 8.26 15.44 6.82
CA PHE A 19 9.66 15.38 6.40
C PHE A 19 9.90 15.85 4.97
N PHE A 20 8.89 15.79 4.10
CA PHE A 20 9.03 16.11 2.67
C PHE A 20 8.05 17.20 2.20
N ASP A 21 7.25 17.78 3.11
CA ASP A 21 6.16 18.73 2.79
C ASP A 21 5.19 18.22 1.71
N LYS A 22 5.09 16.89 1.57
CA LYS A 22 4.23 16.22 0.58
C LYS A 22 2.83 16.03 1.14
N SER A 23 1.83 16.11 0.26
CA SER A 23 0.45 15.82 0.63
C SER A 23 0.29 14.35 1.08
N SER A 24 -0.67 14.12 1.97
CA SER A 24 -1.12 12.78 2.37
C SER A 24 -1.90 12.04 1.27
N SER A 25 -2.07 12.67 0.10
CA SER A 25 -2.83 12.12 -1.02
C SER A 25 -2.11 10.93 -1.63
N CYS A 26 -2.89 9.94 -2.05
CA CYS A 26 -2.35 8.84 -2.81
C CYS A 26 -1.96 9.33 -4.22
N PRO A 27 -0.87 8.82 -4.82
CA PRO A 27 -0.51 9.14 -6.20
C PRO A 27 -1.59 8.79 -7.23
N CYS A 28 -2.58 7.97 -6.87
CA CYS A 28 -3.73 7.67 -7.72
C CYS A 28 -4.74 8.83 -7.82
N GLY A 29 -4.60 9.90 -7.02
CA GLY A 29 -5.49 11.05 -6.97
C GLY A 29 -6.48 11.07 -5.79
N GLU A 30 -6.55 10.02 -4.99
CA GLU A 30 -7.36 9.99 -3.76
C GLU A 30 -6.76 10.91 -2.67
N PRO A 31 -7.60 11.62 -1.90
CA PRO A 31 -7.16 12.64 -0.95
C PRO A 31 -6.38 12.07 0.25
N GLU A 32 -6.58 10.79 0.58
CA GLU A 32 -5.83 10.11 1.64
C GLU A 32 -5.50 8.67 1.27
N GLU A 33 -4.22 8.31 1.38
CA GLU A 33 -3.75 6.94 1.21
C GLU A 33 -3.97 6.13 2.50
N THR A 34 -5.19 5.62 2.68
CA THR A 34 -5.48 4.70 3.80
C THR A 34 -4.94 3.29 3.51
N ARG A 35 -4.70 2.50 4.55
CA ARG A 35 -4.30 1.09 4.42
C ARG A 35 -5.28 0.29 3.56
N ASP A 36 -6.58 0.49 3.77
CA ASP A 36 -7.61 -0.26 3.05
C ASP A 36 -7.72 0.22 1.60
N HIS A 37 -7.57 1.52 1.34
CA HIS A 37 -7.41 2.03 -0.02
C HIS A 37 -6.19 1.38 -0.70
N PHE A 38 -5.02 1.47 -0.08
CA PHE A 38 -3.77 0.94 -0.63
C PHE A 38 -3.86 -0.55 -0.98
N VAL A 39 -4.37 -1.37 -0.05
CA VAL A 39 -4.42 -2.83 -0.21
C VAL A 39 -5.54 -3.28 -1.12
N TYR A 40 -6.71 -2.64 -1.12
CA TYR A 40 -7.90 -3.18 -1.82
C TYR A 40 -8.34 -2.34 -3.02
N ASN A 41 -8.29 -1.01 -2.93
CA ASN A 41 -9.04 -0.14 -3.83
C ASN A 41 -8.18 0.73 -4.75
N CYS A 42 -6.90 0.91 -4.45
CA CYS A 42 -6.03 1.84 -5.18
C CYS A 42 -5.81 1.37 -6.62
N GLU A 43 -6.28 2.12 -7.61
CA GLU A 43 -6.15 1.72 -9.03
C GLU A 43 -4.69 1.58 -9.47
N LEU A 44 -3.76 2.32 -8.85
CA LEU A 44 -2.32 2.22 -9.12
C LEU A 44 -1.79 0.78 -8.96
N TRP A 45 -2.31 0.04 -7.98
CA TRP A 45 -1.85 -1.32 -7.65
C TRP A 45 -2.73 -2.43 -8.25
N LYS A 46 -3.66 -2.10 -9.15
CA LYS A 46 -4.58 -3.08 -9.73
C LYS A 46 -3.86 -4.22 -10.44
N ALA A 47 -2.75 -3.92 -11.13
CA ALA A 47 -1.96 -4.91 -11.83
C ALA A 47 -1.27 -5.89 -10.85
N GLU A 48 -0.66 -5.37 -9.79
CA GLU A 48 -0.04 -6.15 -8.72
C GLU A 48 -1.05 -7.05 -8.02
N ARG A 49 -2.21 -6.50 -7.64
CA ARG A 49 -3.30 -7.28 -7.02
C ARG A 49 -3.79 -8.39 -7.93
N SER A 50 -4.00 -8.10 -9.21
CA SER A 50 -4.48 -9.10 -10.19
C SER A 50 -3.50 -10.25 -10.39
N LYS A 51 -2.19 -10.01 -10.21
CA LYS A 51 -1.14 -11.04 -10.31
C LYS A 51 -0.96 -11.84 -9.01
N GLY A 52 -1.09 -11.16 -7.88
CA GLY A 52 -0.63 -11.68 -6.58
C GLY A 52 -1.71 -12.15 -5.62
N PHE A 53 -2.95 -11.69 -5.83
CA PHE A 53 -4.07 -11.97 -4.94
C PHE A 53 -5.01 -13.01 -5.55
N SER A 54 -5.71 -13.74 -4.70
CA SER A 54 -6.77 -14.66 -5.16
C SER A 54 -7.96 -13.88 -5.72
N LYS A 55 -8.76 -14.48 -6.61
CA LYS A 55 -9.93 -13.79 -7.20
C LYS A 55 -10.95 -13.27 -6.18
N ASN A 56 -11.00 -13.87 -4.99
CA ASN A 56 -11.91 -13.51 -3.89
C ASN A 56 -11.27 -12.63 -2.81
N PHE A 57 -10.10 -12.03 -3.08
CA PHE A 57 -9.34 -11.28 -2.07
C PHE A 57 -10.10 -10.12 -1.43
N MET A 58 -11.08 -9.54 -2.12
CA MET A 58 -11.94 -8.46 -1.60
C MET A 58 -12.73 -8.89 -0.37
N ASN A 59 -12.94 -10.19 -0.16
CA ASN A 59 -13.64 -10.76 0.98
C ASN A 59 -12.68 -11.24 2.08
N LEU A 60 -11.38 -11.12 1.88
CA LEU A 60 -10.36 -11.56 2.83
C LEU A 60 -9.93 -10.37 3.69
N SER A 61 -9.82 -10.61 5.00
CA SER A 61 -9.16 -9.67 5.89
C SER A 61 -7.68 -9.55 5.53
N LEU A 62 -7.06 -8.44 5.91
CA LEU A 62 -5.63 -8.22 5.71
C LEU A 62 -4.80 -9.34 6.35
N ARG A 63 -5.21 -9.82 7.54
CA ARG A 63 -4.56 -10.95 8.20
C ARG A 63 -4.56 -12.20 7.32
N GLN A 64 -5.69 -12.53 6.68
CA GLN A 64 -5.79 -13.68 5.80
C GLN A 64 -4.92 -13.51 4.55
N LEU A 65 -4.86 -12.30 3.97
CA LEU A 65 -3.93 -12.00 2.87
C LEU A 65 -2.46 -12.17 3.29
N LEU A 66 -2.09 -11.72 4.48
CA LEU A 66 -0.72 -11.82 4.98
C LEU A 66 -0.30 -13.26 5.33
N GLN A 67 -1.25 -14.15 5.60
CA GLN A 67 -0.99 -15.58 5.78
C GLN A 67 -0.74 -16.30 4.44
N ASN A 68 -1.25 -15.76 3.33
CA ASN A 68 -0.97 -16.28 2.01
C ASN A 68 0.40 -15.77 1.51
N LYS A 69 1.30 -16.69 1.14
CA LYS A 69 2.66 -16.36 0.70
C LYS A 69 2.68 -15.42 -0.52
N TYR A 70 1.81 -15.64 -1.51
CA TYR A 70 1.76 -14.81 -2.71
C TYR A 70 1.26 -13.41 -2.40
N SER A 71 0.12 -13.31 -1.70
CA SER A 71 -0.44 -12.02 -1.32
C SER A 71 0.48 -11.23 -0.38
N TYR A 72 1.21 -11.92 0.51
CA TYR A 72 2.27 -11.30 1.31
C TYR A 72 3.36 -10.65 0.46
N PHE A 73 3.91 -11.38 -0.53
CA PHE A 73 4.96 -10.83 -1.40
C PHE A 73 4.45 -9.67 -2.25
N THR A 74 3.22 -9.73 -2.72
CA THR A 74 2.59 -8.66 -3.47
C THR A 74 2.40 -7.40 -2.63
N ILE A 75 1.88 -7.52 -1.40
CA ILE A 75 1.77 -6.38 -0.49
C ILE A 75 3.15 -5.79 -0.20
N LYS A 76 4.17 -6.63 0.01
CA LYS A 76 5.55 -6.18 0.20
C LYS A 76 6.08 -5.40 -1.01
N ASP A 77 5.86 -5.91 -2.22
CA ASP A 77 6.30 -5.27 -3.46
C ASP A 77 5.62 -3.90 -3.66
N MET A 78 4.30 -3.84 -3.46
CA MET A 78 3.53 -2.59 -3.51
C MET A 78 4.09 -1.55 -2.52
N ILE A 79 4.35 -1.94 -1.27
CA ILE A 79 4.92 -1.04 -0.24
C ILE A 79 6.29 -0.51 -0.68
N MET A 80 7.17 -1.39 -1.18
CA MET A 80 8.51 -0.98 -1.60
C MET A 80 8.45 -0.02 -2.79
N LYS A 81 7.60 -0.30 -3.79
CA LYS A 81 7.39 0.60 -4.92
C LYS A 81 6.84 1.96 -4.47
N ARG A 82 5.87 1.98 -3.56
CA ARG A 82 5.33 3.24 -3.01
C ARG A 82 6.40 4.08 -2.31
N PHE A 83 7.30 3.42 -1.59
CA PHE A 83 8.42 4.07 -0.93
C PHE A 83 9.41 4.66 -1.95
N LEU A 84 9.74 3.92 -3.01
CA LEU A 84 10.62 4.41 -4.08
C LEU A 84 10.03 5.62 -4.81
N MET A 85 8.73 5.58 -5.17
CA MET A 85 8.04 6.74 -5.77
C MET A 85 8.16 8.00 -4.89
N SER A 86 8.16 7.85 -3.57
CA SER A 86 8.33 8.98 -2.65
C SER A 86 9.70 9.63 -2.70
N ILE A 87 10.73 8.84 -3.02
CA ILE A 87 12.13 9.28 -3.11
C ILE A 87 12.41 9.89 -4.49
N GLU A 88 11.88 9.29 -5.55
CA GLU A 88 12.11 9.75 -6.94
C GLU A 88 11.42 11.09 -7.24
N ASP A 89 10.34 11.42 -6.53
CA ASP A 89 9.70 12.74 -6.57
C ASP A 89 10.45 13.82 -5.73
N ILE A 90 11.76 13.68 -5.49
CA ILE A 90 12.65 14.67 -4.81
C ILE A 90 13.66 15.18 -5.85
#